data_AF-A0A6A6M0N0-F1
#
_entry.id   AF-A0A6A6M0N0-F1
#
_cell.length_a   1.000
_cell.length_b   1.000
_cell.length_c   1.000
_cell.angle_alpha   90.00
_cell.angle_beta   90.00
_cell.angle_gamma   90.00
#
_symmetry.space_group_name_H-M   'P 1'
#
loop_
_entity.id
_entity.type
_entity.pdbx_description
1 polymer ?
#
loop_
_entity_poly.entity_id
_entity_poly.type
_entity_poly.pdbx_seq_one_letter_code
_entity_poly.pdbx_strand_id
1 'polypeptide(L)'
;MKSEMNTPLTLEEGLKKIEDAIARKRLISDAQCVTPFTTAENMLIYDCVYKLCTQKRNYAEHIYEKYVSCLEERIMEKVIPRLLGKHGVALLKEVTQSWSEFKAFADSIYKFFEFLDRFYAPRKGLLLLADAPKHYYGNQVCERLYGKIQEAAISLIIEDREGKDIDRNLLKAVLCLFIGLGGKGTTNYYEKFEQIMLAETAAYYSELSMEWWFWRDSLTSYLRKVDWCLVQEEARAEVYPCKTTKTKLLEVMKYILLERNAKRWAQKQKANGVAAEDQELLSKYASLSLDIGSSASVATQQTIDFALKRVFIAEHLFAAGLVWNMVLVVYVLVQVHMKSACLVYMDRQGKMMRCFRGKKDEIERETAVMRNGGMLLEKSIALNNGRGNPIRSFSIQELNNATNNYDSNQRFAMLRTSKMYKGFCKTAGNREKVCK
;
A
#
# COMPACT_ATOMS: atom_id res chain seq x y z
N MET A 1 -21.68 72.05 -2.80
CA MET A 1 -20.53 71.25 -3.26
C MET A 1 -21.04 69.97 -3.90
N LYS A 2 -21.20 69.97 -5.22
CA LYS A 2 -21.24 68.75 -6.04
C LYS A 2 -19.79 68.43 -6.41
N SER A 3 -19.47 67.13 -6.53
CA SER A 3 -18.18 66.48 -6.87
C SER A 3 -17.54 65.86 -5.62
N GLU A 4 -17.54 64.55 -5.44
CA GLU A 4 -17.08 63.55 -6.40
C GLU A 4 -18.21 62.60 -6.86
N MET A 5 -18.47 62.58 -8.17
CA MET A 5 -19.09 61.42 -8.79
C MET A 5 -18.16 60.24 -8.56
N ASN A 6 -18.57 59.31 -7.69
CA ASN A 6 -17.94 58.01 -7.52
C ASN A 6 -18.10 57.26 -8.85
N THR A 7 -17.16 57.45 -9.78
CA THR A 7 -17.17 56.79 -11.08
C THR A 7 -17.21 55.28 -10.82
N PRO A 8 -18.21 54.55 -11.36
CA PRO A 8 -18.30 53.12 -11.12
C PRO A 8 -17.03 52.44 -11.66
N LEU A 9 -16.36 51.68 -10.80
CA LEU A 9 -15.16 50.92 -11.16
C LEU A 9 -15.49 49.98 -12.32
N THR A 10 -14.81 50.16 -13.45
CA THR A 10 -15.03 49.32 -14.62
C THR A 10 -14.53 47.90 -14.36
N LEU A 11 -15.14 46.91 -15.02
CA LEU A 11 -14.72 45.51 -14.88
C LEU A 11 -13.25 45.34 -15.27
N GLU A 12 -12.81 45.99 -16.34
CA GLU A 12 -11.43 45.89 -16.86
C GLU A 12 -10.41 46.45 -15.87
N GLU A 13 -10.66 47.64 -15.30
CA GLU A 13 -9.78 48.22 -14.28
C GLU A 13 -9.72 47.37 -13.01
N GLY A 14 -10.88 46.85 -12.58
CA GLY A 14 -10.99 45.99 -11.41
C GLY A 14 -10.27 44.66 -11.59
N LEU A 15 -10.48 43.99 -12.72
CA LEU A 15 -9.81 42.74 -13.06
C LEU A 15 -8.30 42.93 -13.17
N LYS A 16 -7.82 43.99 -13.82
CA LYS A 16 -6.39 44.29 -13.90
C LYS A 16 -5.75 44.41 -12.52
N LYS A 17 -6.37 45.16 -11.60
CA LYS A 17 -5.89 45.27 -10.21
C LYS A 17 -5.82 43.92 -9.50
N ILE A 18 -6.83 43.07 -9.69
CA ILE A 18 -6.88 41.72 -9.12
C ILE A 18 -5.77 40.84 -9.73
N GLU A 19 -5.58 40.89 -11.04
CA GLU A 19 -4.56 40.13 -11.76
C GLU A 19 -3.14 40.51 -11.34
N ASP A 20 -2.85 41.82 -11.24
CA ASP A 20 -1.55 42.31 -10.76
C ASP A 20 -1.27 41.83 -9.33
N ALA A 21 -2.29 41.83 -8.46
CA ALA A 21 -2.18 41.34 -7.09
C ALA A 21 -1.97 39.82 -7.03
N ILE A 22 -2.66 39.04 -7.86
CA ILE A 22 -2.47 37.59 -7.98
C ILE A 22 -1.08 37.28 -8.52
N ALA A 23 -0.61 37.98 -9.55
CA ALA A 23 0.73 37.83 -10.11
C ALA A 23 1.80 38.08 -9.05
N ARG A 24 1.65 39.13 -8.23
CA ARG A 24 2.55 39.37 -7.09
C ARG A 24 2.51 38.24 -6.06
N LYS A 25 1.32 37.71 -5.71
CA LYS A 25 1.19 36.55 -4.81
C LYS A 25 1.81 35.28 -5.40
N ARG A 26 1.77 35.08 -6.73
CA ARG A 26 2.48 34.00 -7.41
C ARG A 26 4.00 34.14 -7.22
N LEU A 27 4.55 35.34 -7.40
CA LEU A 27 5.98 35.60 -7.17
C LEU A 27 6.41 35.37 -5.72
N ILE A 28 5.59 35.78 -4.75
CA ILE A 28 5.84 35.52 -3.31
C ILE A 28 5.83 34.01 -3.04
N SER A 29 4.81 33.30 -3.53
CA SER A 29 4.71 31.85 -3.36
C SER A 29 5.85 31.08 -4.02
N ASP A 30 6.40 31.59 -5.12
CA ASP A 30 7.56 31.02 -5.81
C ASP A 30 8.90 31.44 -5.17
N ALA A 31 8.87 32.12 -4.01
CA ALA A 31 10.02 32.68 -3.32
C ALA A 31 10.89 33.62 -4.18
N GLN A 32 10.30 34.22 -5.22
CA GLN A 32 10.95 35.18 -6.12
C GLN A 32 10.77 36.63 -5.66
N CYS A 33 9.80 36.89 -4.77
CA CYS A 33 9.54 38.20 -4.21
C CYS A 33 9.72 38.19 -2.69
N VAL A 34 10.51 39.13 -2.17
CA VAL A 34 10.88 39.22 -0.74
C VAL A 34 9.90 40.07 0.06
N THR A 35 9.11 40.93 -0.59
CA THR A 35 8.15 41.80 0.11
C THR A 35 6.82 41.07 0.35
N PRO A 36 6.43 40.83 1.61
CA PRO A 36 5.17 40.16 1.91
C PRO A 36 3.99 41.09 1.60
N PHE A 37 2.87 40.48 1.24
CA PHE A 37 1.62 41.22 1.00
C PHE A 37 1.03 41.68 2.35
N THR A 38 0.87 42.98 2.55
CA THR A 38 0.38 43.56 3.80
C THR A 38 -1.13 43.36 3.98
N THR A 39 -1.61 43.49 5.21
CA THR A 39 -3.06 43.44 5.49
C THR A 39 -3.81 44.58 4.80
N ALA A 40 -3.24 45.78 4.77
CA ALA A 40 -3.85 46.94 4.10
C ALA A 40 -4.00 46.70 2.59
N GLU A 41 -2.95 46.19 1.93
CA GLU A 41 -3.03 45.82 0.52
C GLU A 41 -4.08 44.72 0.28
N ASN A 42 -4.19 43.72 1.17
CA ASN A 42 -5.24 42.69 1.05
C ASN A 42 -6.64 43.31 1.10
N MET A 43 -6.85 44.25 2.01
CA MET A 43 -8.13 44.96 2.15
C MET A 43 -8.46 45.82 0.92
N LEU A 44 -7.47 46.43 0.26
CA LEU A 44 -7.69 47.19 -0.97
C LEU A 44 -8.20 46.30 -2.12
N ILE A 45 -7.63 45.10 -2.27
CA ILE A 45 -8.09 44.16 -3.30
C ILE A 45 -9.45 43.56 -2.92
N TYR A 46 -9.67 43.24 -1.65
CA TYR A 46 -10.97 42.80 -1.16
C TYR A 46 -12.07 43.86 -1.41
N ASP A 47 -11.81 45.13 -1.11
CA ASP A 47 -12.74 46.24 -1.36
C ASP A 47 -13.01 46.41 -2.87
N CYS A 48 -11.99 46.22 -3.71
CA CYS A 48 -12.15 46.18 -5.16
C CYS A 48 -13.11 45.06 -5.59
N VAL A 49 -12.92 43.82 -5.11
CA VAL A 49 -13.81 42.69 -5.38
C VAL A 49 -15.22 42.96 -4.88
N TYR A 50 -15.36 43.49 -3.66
CA TYR A 50 -16.64 43.87 -3.07
C TYR A 50 -17.39 44.86 -3.98
N LYS A 51 -16.74 45.97 -4.36
CA LYS A 51 -17.32 46.99 -5.24
C LYS A 51 -17.79 46.42 -6.59
N LEU A 52 -16.99 45.55 -7.22
CA LEU A 52 -17.37 44.89 -8.48
C LEU A 52 -18.59 43.97 -8.33
N CYS A 53 -18.74 43.34 -7.17
CA CYS A 53 -19.84 42.42 -6.91
C CYS A 53 -21.13 43.11 -6.44
N THR A 54 -21.04 44.29 -5.81
CA THR A 54 -22.20 45.01 -5.25
C THR A 54 -22.73 46.14 -6.12
N GLN A 55 -22.01 46.55 -7.17
CA GLN A 55 -22.48 47.60 -8.07
C GLN A 55 -23.69 47.15 -8.91
N LYS A 56 -24.43 48.13 -9.49
CA LYS A 56 -25.69 47.89 -10.23
C LYS A 56 -25.56 46.78 -11.28
N ARG A 57 -24.44 46.76 -12.00
CA ARG A 57 -24.07 45.65 -12.89
C ARG A 57 -23.25 44.65 -12.08
N ASN A 58 -23.86 43.54 -11.72
CA ASN A 58 -23.23 42.53 -10.86
C ASN A 58 -22.23 41.68 -11.67
N TYR A 59 -20.96 41.69 -11.26
CA TYR A 59 -19.89 40.91 -11.90
C TYR A 59 -19.42 39.70 -11.07
N ALA A 60 -20.13 39.32 -10.01
CA ALA A 60 -19.71 38.27 -9.08
C ALA A 60 -19.43 36.92 -9.76
N GLU A 61 -20.16 36.58 -10.82
CA GLU A 61 -19.91 35.38 -11.64
C GLU A 61 -18.54 35.41 -12.31
N HIS A 62 -18.18 36.51 -12.97
CA HIS A 62 -16.89 36.66 -13.64
C HIS A 62 -15.74 36.63 -12.62
N ILE A 63 -15.95 37.20 -11.44
CA ILE A 63 -14.94 37.19 -10.37
C ILE A 63 -14.78 35.78 -9.77
N TYR A 64 -15.88 35.03 -9.60
CA TYR A 64 -15.85 33.64 -9.17
C TYR A 64 -15.08 32.77 -10.18
N GLU A 65 -15.41 32.89 -11.47
CA GLU A 65 -14.72 32.17 -12.55
C GLU A 65 -13.23 32.52 -12.58
N LYS A 66 -12.88 33.80 -12.39
CA LYS A 66 -11.47 34.22 -12.33
C LYS A 66 -10.71 33.52 -11.21
N TYR A 67 -11.30 33.41 -10.02
CA TYR A 67 -10.67 32.69 -8.90
C TYR A 67 -10.45 31.21 -9.25
N VAL A 68 -11.46 30.56 -9.82
CA VAL A 68 -11.39 29.16 -10.26
C VAL A 68 -10.27 28.97 -11.28
N SER A 69 -10.27 29.74 -12.38
CA SER A 69 -9.24 29.64 -13.42
C SER A 69 -7.83 29.84 -12.86
N CYS A 70 -7.65 30.74 -11.90
CA CYS A 70 -6.36 30.95 -11.25
C CYS A 70 -5.85 29.71 -10.48
N LEU A 71 -6.75 28.93 -9.87
CA LEU A 71 -6.37 27.67 -9.21
C LEU A 71 -6.00 26.60 -10.23
N GLU A 72 -6.79 26.45 -11.28
CA GLU A 72 -6.57 25.45 -12.33
C GLU A 72 -5.27 25.70 -13.10
N GLU A 73 -5.01 26.95 -13.49
CA GLU A 73 -3.74 27.37 -14.10
C GLU A 73 -2.56 27.00 -13.20
N ARG A 74 -2.63 27.32 -11.91
CA ARG A 74 -1.54 27.05 -10.97
C ARG A 74 -1.26 25.55 -10.84
N ILE A 75 -2.29 24.70 -10.85
CA ILE A 75 -2.13 23.24 -10.83
C ILE A 75 -1.43 22.78 -12.12
N MET A 76 -1.90 23.24 -13.28
CA MET A 76 -1.40 22.82 -14.58
C MET A 76 0.04 23.31 -14.87
N GLU A 77 0.38 24.54 -14.48
CA GLU A 77 1.70 25.13 -14.73
C GLU A 77 2.79 24.63 -13.79
N LYS A 78 2.44 24.33 -12.52
CA LYS A 78 3.44 24.08 -11.47
C LYS A 78 3.32 22.72 -10.82
N VAL A 79 2.11 22.27 -10.49
CA VAL A 79 1.93 21.01 -9.75
C VAL A 79 2.12 19.81 -10.67
N ILE A 80 1.35 19.73 -11.75
CA ILE A 80 1.36 18.58 -12.66
C ILE A 80 2.76 18.31 -13.24
N PRO A 81 3.49 19.29 -13.80
CA PRO A 81 4.80 19.04 -14.40
C PRO A 81 5.83 18.50 -13.40
N ARG A 82 5.76 18.92 -12.13
CA ARG A 82 6.66 18.44 -11.06
C ARG A 82 6.38 17.00 -10.66
N LEU A 83 5.15 16.53 -10.83
CA LEU A 83 4.74 15.17 -10.46
C LEU A 83 4.94 14.16 -11.58
N LEU A 84 4.84 14.61 -12.84
CA LEU A 84 5.04 13.76 -14.00
C LEU A 84 6.45 13.14 -14.00
N GLY A 85 6.53 11.85 -14.32
CA GLY A 85 7.79 11.09 -14.35
C GLY A 85 8.36 10.68 -12.99
N LYS A 86 7.80 11.13 -11.86
CA LYS A 86 8.21 10.67 -10.53
C LYS A 86 7.48 9.39 -10.13
N HIS A 87 8.18 8.55 -9.37
CA HIS A 87 7.69 7.26 -8.89
C HIS A 87 8.11 7.01 -7.43
N GLY A 88 7.43 6.06 -6.77
CA GLY A 88 7.78 5.62 -5.42
C GLY A 88 7.87 6.77 -4.40
N VAL A 89 8.86 6.71 -3.52
CA VAL A 89 9.08 7.70 -2.44
C VAL A 89 9.25 9.12 -2.98
N ALA A 90 9.91 9.30 -4.12
CA ALA A 90 10.10 10.63 -4.72
C ALA A 90 8.77 11.26 -5.15
N LEU A 91 7.84 10.46 -5.68
CA LEU A 91 6.49 10.92 -6.00
C LEU A 91 5.71 11.31 -4.73
N LEU A 92 5.82 10.52 -3.67
CA LEU A 92 5.12 10.78 -2.41
C LEU A 92 5.61 12.08 -1.73
N LYS A 93 6.91 12.32 -1.74
CA LYS A 93 7.49 13.58 -1.23
C LYS A 93 7.01 14.77 -2.06
N GLU A 94 7.01 14.63 -3.39
CA GLU A 94 6.60 15.71 -4.27
C GLU A 94 5.10 16.04 -4.16
N VAL A 95 4.22 15.04 -4.08
CA VAL A 95 2.77 15.28 -4.00
C VAL A 95 2.40 15.93 -2.67
N THR A 96 3.02 15.51 -1.56
CA THR A 96 2.77 16.12 -0.26
C THR A 96 3.29 17.54 -0.18
N GLN A 97 4.50 17.79 -0.71
CA GLN A 97 5.08 19.13 -0.78
C GLN A 97 4.25 20.05 -1.70
N SER A 98 4.00 19.64 -2.94
CA SER A 98 3.25 20.45 -3.91
C SER A 98 1.82 20.78 -3.45
N TRP A 99 1.15 19.85 -2.74
CA TRP A 99 -0.13 20.14 -2.10
C TRP A 99 -0.02 21.25 -1.05
N SER A 100 0.97 21.18 -0.16
CA SER A 100 1.15 22.19 0.89
C SER A 100 1.44 23.58 0.33
N GLU A 101 2.28 23.67 -0.70
CA GLU A 101 2.62 24.91 -1.40
C GLU A 101 1.41 25.47 -2.16
N PHE A 102 0.70 24.62 -2.90
CA PHE A 102 -0.51 25.01 -3.62
C PHE A 102 -1.60 25.51 -2.66
N LYS A 103 -1.84 24.79 -1.56
CA LYS A 103 -2.84 25.17 -0.55
C LYS A 103 -2.49 26.52 0.08
N ALA A 104 -1.23 26.73 0.47
CA ALA A 104 -0.78 28.01 1.02
C ALA A 104 -0.99 29.17 0.04
N PHE A 105 -0.69 28.96 -1.25
CA PHE A 105 -0.99 29.93 -2.29
C PHE A 105 -2.50 30.20 -2.40
N ALA A 106 -3.32 29.15 -2.47
CA ALA A 106 -4.77 29.25 -2.59
C ALA A 106 -5.41 29.98 -1.40
N ASP A 107 -5.01 29.65 -0.17
CA ASP A 107 -5.45 30.31 1.06
C ASP A 107 -5.02 31.79 1.07
N SER A 108 -3.87 32.12 0.47
CA SER A 108 -3.43 33.50 0.35
C SER A 108 -4.33 34.31 -0.58
N ILE A 109 -4.67 33.79 -1.77
CA ILE A 109 -5.51 34.51 -2.75
C ILE A 109 -6.98 34.52 -2.33
N TYR A 110 -7.46 33.50 -1.60
CA TYR A 110 -8.81 33.40 -1.07
C TYR A 110 -9.25 34.66 -0.32
N LYS A 111 -8.34 35.29 0.44
CA LYS A 111 -8.60 36.53 1.19
C LYS A 111 -9.12 37.69 0.33
N PHE A 112 -8.82 37.70 -0.97
CA PHE A 112 -9.36 38.69 -1.90
C PHE A 112 -10.83 38.44 -2.23
N PHE A 113 -11.25 37.17 -2.22
CA PHE A 113 -12.52 36.70 -2.75
C PHE A 113 -13.50 36.21 -1.68
N GLU A 114 -13.14 36.29 -0.40
CA GLU A 114 -13.93 35.79 0.74
C GLU A 114 -15.39 36.28 0.73
N PHE A 115 -15.64 37.48 0.19
CA PHE A 115 -16.99 38.02 0.01
C PHE A 115 -17.93 37.07 -0.78
N LEU A 116 -17.41 36.40 -1.80
CA LEU A 116 -18.19 35.52 -2.68
C LEU A 116 -18.75 34.30 -1.93
N ASP A 117 -18.00 33.75 -0.98
CA ASP A 117 -18.46 32.63 -0.14
C ASP A 117 -19.63 33.01 0.75
N ARG A 118 -19.64 34.25 1.24
CA ARG A 118 -20.68 34.70 2.17
C ARG A 118 -21.99 35.05 1.45
N PHE A 119 -21.94 35.54 0.22
CA PHE A 119 -23.11 36.14 -0.43
C PHE A 119 -23.44 35.64 -1.84
N TYR A 120 -22.49 35.08 -2.57
CA TYR A 120 -22.70 34.66 -3.96
C TYR A 120 -22.82 33.14 -4.10
N ALA A 121 -21.80 32.38 -3.66
CA ALA A 121 -21.74 30.94 -3.88
C ALA A 121 -22.93 30.17 -3.28
N PRO A 122 -23.37 30.41 -2.02
CA PRO A 122 -24.54 29.74 -1.45
C PRO A 122 -25.84 30.04 -2.19
N ARG A 123 -26.02 31.29 -2.67
CA ARG A 123 -27.25 31.70 -3.38
C ARG A 123 -27.38 31.04 -4.74
N LYS A 124 -26.24 30.72 -5.36
CA LYS A 124 -26.17 30.06 -6.67
C LYS A 124 -26.01 28.55 -6.56
N GLY A 125 -25.86 28.00 -5.34
CA GLY A 125 -25.58 26.58 -5.14
C GLY A 125 -24.21 26.15 -5.69
N LEU A 126 -23.26 27.07 -5.77
CA LEU A 126 -21.91 26.80 -6.26
C LEU A 126 -21.02 26.24 -5.14
N LEU A 127 -19.87 25.67 -5.54
CA LEU A 127 -18.83 25.27 -4.62
C LEU A 127 -18.29 26.49 -3.86
N LEU A 128 -18.08 26.34 -2.55
CA LEU A 128 -17.45 27.39 -1.75
C LEU A 128 -15.96 27.51 -2.15
N LEU A 129 -15.48 28.73 -2.29
CA LEU A 129 -14.09 29.06 -2.60
C LEU A 129 -13.14 28.50 -1.52
N ALA A 130 -13.55 28.46 -0.24
CA ALA A 130 -12.78 27.78 0.79
C ALA A 130 -12.59 26.27 0.53
N ASP A 131 -13.54 25.64 -0.16
CA ASP A 131 -13.51 24.22 -0.52
C ASP A 131 -12.96 23.97 -1.94
N ALA A 132 -12.80 25.02 -2.76
CA ALA A 132 -12.32 24.91 -4.12
C ALA A 132 -10.90 24.30 -4.24
N PRO A 133 -9.90 24.68 -3.43
CA PRO A 133 -8.54 24.16 -3.59
C PRO A 133 -8.47 22.63 -3.48
N LYS A 134 -9.18 22.03 -2.51
CA LYS A 134 -9.24 20.57 -2.36
C LYS A 134 -9.98 19.90 -3.51
N HIS A 135 -11.07 20.49 -4.00
CA HIS A 135 -11.85 19.96 -5.11
C HIS A 135 -11.04 19.94 -6.40
N TYR A 136 -10.44 21.07 -6.79
CA TYR A 136 -9.68 21.17 -8.03
C TYR A 136 -8.37 20.36 -7.98
N TYR A 137 -7.66 20.37 -6.84
CA TYR A 137 -6.47 19.53 -6.70
C TYR A 137 -6.82 18.03 -6.74
N GLY A 138 -7.87 17.61 -6.04
CA GLY A 138 -8.34 16.22 -6.08
C GLY A 138 -8.69 15.77 -7.50
N ASN A 139 -9.53 16.54 -8.19
CA ASN A 139 -9.98 16.17 -9.53
C ASN A 139 -8.84 16.21 -10.55
N GLN A 140 -7.98 17.24 -10.55
CA GLN A 140 -6.96 17.36 -11.59
C GLN A 140 -5.68 16.55 -11.32
N VAL A 141 -5.29 16.40 -10.05
CA VAL A 141 -4.06 15.69 -9.68
C VAL A 141 -4.37 14.25 -9.31
N CYS A 142 -5.29 14.03 -8.37
CA CYS A 142 -5.56 12.68 -7.86
C CYS A 142 -6.32 11.83 -8.88
N GLU A 143 -7.27 12.32 -9.66
CA GLU A 143 -7.89 11.45 -10.70
C GLU A 143 -6.87 10.89 -11.69
N ARG A 144 -5.80 11.63 -11.99
CA ARG A 144 -4.75 11.23 -12.93
C ARG A 144 -3.66 10.36 -12.31
N LEU A 145 -3.27 10.66 -11.06
CA LEU A 145 -2.07 10.09 -10.44
C LEU A 145 -2.37 9.20 -9.23
N TYR A 146 -3.62 9.10 -8.78
CA TYR A 146 -3.99 8.35 -7.57
C TYR A 146 -3.49 6.92 -7.59
N GLY A 147 -3.63 6.19 -8.71
CA GLY A 147 -3.12 4.81 -8.80
C GLY A 147 -1.63 4.69 -8.48
N LYS A 148 -0.80 5.60 -9.02
CA LYS A 148 0.65 5.62 -8.77
C LYS A 148 1.00 6.02 -7.34
N ILE A 149 0.28 7.01 -6.79
CA ILE A 149 0.48 7.49 -5.41
C ILE A 149 0.08 6.38 -4.43
N GLN A 150 -1.08 5.76 -4.65
CA GLN A 150 -1.60 4.66 -3.85
C GLN A 150 -0.67 3.45 -3.89
N GLU A 151 -0.19 3.04 -5.07
CA GLU A 151 0.75 1.93 -5.21
C GLU A 151 2.06 2.20 -4.44
N ALA A 152 2.62 3.41 -4.57
CA ALA A 152 3.81 3.81 -3.84
C ALA A 152 3.60 3.80 -2.31
N ALA A 153 2.43 4.26 -1.84
CA ALA A 153 2.10 4.26 -0.42
C ALA A 153 1.89 2.83 0.14
N ILE A 154 1.24 1.94 -0.61
CA ILE A 154 1.14 0.51 -0.25
C ILE A 154 2.52 -0.14 -0.23
N SER A 155 3.38 0.18 -1.20
CA SER A 155 4.76 -0.33 -1.21
C SER A 155 5.50 0.05 0.06
N LEU A 156 5.41 1.30 0.52
CA LEU A 156 6.01 1.72 1.79
C LEU A 156 5.49 0.92 3.00
N ILE A 157 4.19 0.61 3.04
CA ILE A 157 3.60 -0.21 4.11
C ILE A 157 4.18 -1.62 4.09
N ILE A 158 4.33 -2.22 2.91
CA ILE A 158 4.94 -3.54 2.75
C ILE A 158 6.41 -3.51 3.20
N GLU A 159 7.16 -2.48 2.81
CA GLU A 159 8.56 -2.31 3.24
C GLU A 159 8.70 -2.15 4.76
N ASP A 160 7.79 -1.43 5.41
CA ASP A 160 7.74 -1.34 6.87
C ASP A 160 7.47 -2.71 7.50
N ARG A 161 6.53 -3.50 6.94
CA ARG A 161 6.25 -4.88 7.40
C ARG A 161 7.44 -5.80 7.23
N GLU A 162 8.23 -5.61 6.18
CA GLU A 162 9.51 -6.30 5.95
C GLU A 162 10.62 -5.82 6.88
N GLY A 163 10.35 -4.85 7.77
CA GLY A 163 11.32 -4.30 8.72
C GLY A 163 12.42 -3.48 8.05
N LYS A 164 12.13 -2.88 6.89
CA LYS A 164 12.98 -1.84 6.32
C LYS A 164 12.75 -0.53 7.07
N ASP A 165 13.81 0.28 7.17
CA ASP A 165 13.69 1.61 7.74
C ASP A 165 13.00 2.54 6.73
N ILE A 166 11.80 3.02 7.08
CA ILE A 166 10.98 3.87 6.22
C ILE A 166 10.61 5.17 6.92
N ASP A 167 10.38 6.20 6.13
CA ASP A 167 9.85 7.47 6.64
C ASP A 167 8.33 7.34 6.92
N ARG A 168 8.00 6.99 8.16
CA ARG A 168 6.61 6.88 8.63
C ARG A 168 5.87 8.23 8.64
N ASN A 169 6.61 9.35 8.75
CA ASN A 169 6.00 10.68 8.69
C ASN A 169 5.55 11.02 7.27
N LEU A 170 6.33 10.62 6.26
CA LEU A 170 5.92 10.73 4.86
C LEU A 170 4.64 9.93 4.60
N LEU A 171 4.56 8.68 5.07
CA LEU A 171 3.34 7.89 4.94
C LEU A 171 2.15 8.60 5.60
N LYS A 172 2.31 9.06 6.85
CA LYS A 172 1.27 9.84 7.55
C LYS A 172 0.84 11.08 6.76
N ALA A 173 1.78 11.83 6.18
CA ALA A 173 1.49 13.02 5.39
C ALA A 173 0.66 12.70 4.13
N VAL A 174 0.97 11.60 3.43
CA VAL A 174 0.19 11.13 2.26
C VAL A 174 -1.23 10.74 2.69
N LEU A 175 -1.38 10.04 3.82
CA LEU A 175 -2.71 9.66 4.33
C LEU A 175 -3.53 10.90 4.74
N CYS A 176 -2.89 11.87 5.39
CA CYS A 176 -3.51 13.15 5.72
C CYS A 176 -3.94 13.93 4.46
N LEU A 177 -3.17 13.85 3.37
CA LEU A 177 -3.56 14.43 2.08
C LEU A 177 -4.83 13.77 1.55
N PHE A 178 -4.93 12.43 1.55
CA PHE A 178 -6.15 11.75 1.10
C PHE A 178 -7.39 12.10 1.93
N ILE A 179 -7.24 12.31 3.24
CA ILE A 179 -8.32 12.79 4.09
C ILE A 179 -8.67 14.24 3.75
N GLY A 180 -7.66 15.11 3.63
CA GLY A 180 -7.84 16.54 3.39
C GLY A 180 -8.47 16.88 2.04
N LEU A 181 -8.33 15.99 1.04
CA LEU A 181 -8.99 16.13 -0.26
C LEU A 181 -10.46 15.64 -0.25
N GLY A 182 -10.88 14.94 0.81
CA GLY A 182 -12.27 14.53 1.00
C GLY A 182 -13.19 15.69 1.39
N GLY A 183 -14.49 15.55 1.13
CA GLY A 183 -15.48 16.58 1.41
C GLY A 183 -16.82 16.35 0.70
N LYS A 184 -17.77 17.27 0.89
CA LYS A 184 -19.05 17.22 0.19
C LYS A 184 -18.80 17.33 -1.33
N GLY A 185 -19.27 16.34 -2.08
CA GLY A 185 -19.16 16.32 -3.54
C GLY A 185 -17.79 15.92 -4.10
N THR A 186 -16.80 15.55 -3.27
CA THR A 186 -15.51 15.04 -3.75
C THR A 186 -15.37 13.53 -3.50
N THR A 187 -14.49 12.89 -4.29
CA THR A 187 -14.12 11.49 -4.06
C THR A 187 -13.45 11.33 -2.70
N ASN A 188 -13.90 10.38 -1.90
CA ASN A 188 -13.21 9.99 -0.67
C ASN A 188 -11.99 9.11 -1.00
N TYR A 189 -10.85 9.76 -1.26
CA TYR A 189 -9.60 9.06 -1.59
C TYR A 189 -9.09 8.20 -0.44
N TYR A 190 -9.31 8.63 0.81
CA TYR A 190 -8.86 7.87 1.97
C TYR A 190 -9.62 6.55 2.12
N GLU A 191 -10.94 6.57 1.95
CA GLU A 191 -11.75 5.35 2.02
C GLU A 191 -11.39 4.35 0.91
N LYS A 192 -11.18 4.83 -0.32
CA LYS A 192 -10.66 3.98 -1.42
C LYS A 192 -9.31 3.38 -1.06
N PHE A 193 -8.42 4.18 -0.48
CA PHE A 193 -7.09 3.72 -0.08
C PHE A 193 -7.15 2.71 1.06
N GLU A 194 -7.99 2.96 2.07
CA GLU A 194 -8.20 2.08 3.22
C GLU A 194 -8.69 0.71 2.76
N GLN A 195 -9.66 0.64 1.84
CA GLN A 195 -10.12 -0.63 1.28
C GLN A 195 -8.99 -1.43 0.60
N ILE A 196 -8.14 -0.74 -0.18
CA ILE A 196 -6.99 -1.38 -0.82
C ILE A 196 -5.97 -1.83 0.23
N MET A 197 -5.68 -1.00 1.22
CA MET A 197 -4.77 -1.34 2.32
C MET A 197 -5.26 -2.59 3.07
N LEU A 198 -6.56 -2.67 3.40
CA LEU A 198 -7.14 -3.84 4.07
C LEU A 198 -6.99 -5.10 3.20
N ALA A 199 -7.24 -5.00 1.90
CA ALA A 199 -7.07 -6.11 0.96
C ALA A 199 -5.60 -6.58 0.84
N GLU A 200 -4.65 -5.65 0.76
CA GLU A 200 -3.21 -5.94 0.70
C GLU A 200 -2.70 -6.52 2.02
N THR A 201 -3.24 -6.05 3.16
CA THR A 201 -3.00 -6.64 4.48
C THR A 201 -3.48 -8.08 4.53
N ALA A 202 -4.67 -8.34 3.98
CA ALA A 202 -5.21 -9.67 3.93
C ALA A 202 -4.35 -10.63 3.10
N ALA A 203 -3.92 -10.18 1.93
CA ALA A 203 -3.03 -10.95 1.06
C ALA A 203 -1.69 -11.25 1.76
N TYR A 204 -1.04 -10.22 2.32
CA TYR A 204 0.26 -10.34 2.99
C TYR A 204 0.25 -11.39 4.11
N TYR A 205 -0.70 -11.30 5.05
CA TYR A 205 -0.76 -12.22 6.19
C TYR A 205 -1.27 -13.61 5.79
N SER A 206 -2.10 -13.72 4.73
CA SER A 206 -2.48 -15.02 4.19
C SER A 206 -1.26 -15.77 3.66
N GLU A 207 -0.43 -15.12 2.85
CA GLU A 207 0.82 -15.69 2.32
C GLU A 207 1.79 -16.07 3.44
N LEU A 208 2.03 -15.16 4.38
CA LEU A 208 2.94 -15.39 5.50
C LEU A 208 2.50 -16.59 6.36
N SER A 209 1.20 -16.72 6.61
CA SER A 209 0.67 -17.85 7.38
C SER A 209 0.76 -19.19 6.64
N MET A 210 0.67 -19.18 5.31
CA MET A 210 0.87 -20.38 4.48
C MET A 210 2.33 -20.83 4.51
N GLU A 211 3.26 -19.90 4.51
CA GLU A 211 4.69 -20.19 4.67
C GLU A 211 4.96 -20.89 6.01
N TRP A 212 4.47 -20.33 7.12
CA TRP A 212 4.61 -20.94 8.45
C TRP A 212 3.97 -22.35 8.53
N TRP A 213 2.81 -22.51 7.91
CA TRP A 213 2.16 -23.81 7.80
C TRP A 213 3.02 -24.83 7.03
N PHE A 214 3.59 -24.42 5.90
CA PHE A 214 4.43 -25.26 5.06
C PHE A 214 5.68 -25.75 5.80
N TRP A 215 6.34 -24.88 6.55
CA TRP A 215 7.52 -25.22 7.35
C TRP A 215 7.24 -26.03 8.62
N ARG A 216 5.99 -26.51 8.79
CA ARG A 216 5.55 -27.34 9.92
C ARG A 216 5.85 -26.71 11.29
N ASP A 217 5.61 -25.41 11.44
CA ASP A 217 5.61 -24.80 12.76
C ASP A 217 4.70 -25.57 13.72
N SER A 218 5.09 -25.69 15.00
CA SER A 218 4.16 -26.13 16.04
C SER A 218 3.08 -25.08 16.24
N LEU A 219 1.90 -25.47 16.76
CA LEU A 219 0.81 -24.53 17.04
C LEU A 219 1.30 -23.40 17.97
N THR A 220 2.10 -23.72 18.98
CA THR A 220 2.70 -22.73 19.90
C THR A 220 3.64 -21.75 19.20
N SER A 221 4.50 -22.22 18.27
CA SER A 221 5.38 -21.36 17.47
C SER A 221 4.54 -20.42 16.59
N TYR A 222 3.51 -20.97 15.93
CA TYR A 222 2.59 -20.20 15.10
C TYR A 222 1.88 -19.11 15.89
N LEU A 223 1.29 -19.43 17.05
CA LEU A 223 0.55 -18.46 17.87
C LEU A 223 1.45 -17.32 18.39
N ARG A 224 2.71 -17.61 18.76
CA ARG A 224 3.68 -16.57 19.12
C ARG A 224 3.97 -15.62 17.96
N LYS A 225 4.07 -16.14 16.74
CA LYS A 225 4.26 -15.30 15.53
C LYS A 225 3.02 -14.45 15.24
N VAL A 226 1.82 -15.01 15.42
CA VAL A 226 0.56 -14.26 15.25
C VAL A 226 0.47 -13.11 16.25
N ASP A 227 0.73 -13.39 17.53
CA ASP A 227 0.73 -12.36 18.59
C ASP A 227 1.73 -11.25 18.28
N TRP A 228 2.97 -11.62 17.90
CA TRP A 228 3.97 -10.66 17.47
C TRP A 228 3.50 -9.80 16.28
N CYS A 229 2.91 -10.41 15.24
CA CYS A 229 2.38 -9.68 14.10
C CYS A 229 1.26 -8.70 14.49
N LEU A 230 0.34 -9.11 15.36
CA LEU A 230 -0.75 -8.24 15.83
C LEU A 230 -0.21 -7.03 16.57
N VAL A 231 0.75 -7.22 17.50
CA VAL A 231 1.39 -6.12 18.24
C VAL A 231 2.13 -5.17 17.31
N GLN A 232 2.84 -5.69 16.31
CA GLN A 232 3.56 -4.85 15.35
C GLN A 232 2.61 -4.05 14.46
N GLU A 233 1.54 -4.67 13.95
CA GLU A 233 0.58 -3.95 13.11
C GLU A 233 -0.23 -2.95 13.92
N GLU A 234 -0.52 -3.25 15.19
CA GLU A 234 -1.14 -2.30 16.12
C GLU A 234 -0.27 -1.04 16.27
N ALA A 235 1.02 -1.22 16.56
CA ALA A 235 1.96 -0.11 16.70
C ALA A 235 2.14 0.69 15.39
N ARG A 236 2.09 0.01 14.23
CA ARG A 236 2.14 0.66 12.91
C ARG A 236 0.89 1.49 12.65
N ALA A 237 -0.29 0.93 12.94
CA ALA A 237 -1.57 1.58 12.71
C ALA A 237 -1.81 2.80 13.62
N GLU A 238 -1.13 2.89 14.75
CA GLU A 238 -1.17 4.07 15.64
C GLU A 238 -0.69 5.36 14.96
N VAL A 239 0.16 5.25 13.93
CA VAL A 239 0.64 6.39 13.15
C VAL A 239 -0.41 6.88 12.15
N TYR A 240 -1.39 6.04 11.80
CA TYR A 240 -2.39 6.38 10.80
C TYR A 240 -3.41 7.40 11.32
N PRO A 241 -3.82 8.37 10.48
CA PRO A 241 -4.65 9.49 10.93
C PRO A 241 -6.10 9.09 11.27
N CYS A 242 -6.63 8.00 10.72
CA CYS A 242 -8.00 7.57 10.98
C CYS A 242 -8.07 6.54 12.11
N LYS A 243 -8.87 6.84 13.14
CA LYS A 243 -9.00 6.03 14.35
C LYS A 243 -9.57 4.63 14.10
N THR A 244 -10.44 4.49 13.09
CA THR A 244 -11.10 3.21 12.78
C THR A 244 -10.24 2.28 11.92
N THR A 245 -9.18 2.79 11.29
CA THR A 245 -8.30 1.96 10.44
C THR A 245 -7.55 0.93 11.26
N LYS A 246 -7.10 1.31 12.46
CA LYS A 246 -6.46 0.39 13.42
C LYS A 246 -7.35 -0.80 13.73
N THR A 247 -8.61 -0.56 14.11
CA THR A 247 -9.54 -1.64 14.47
C THR A 247 -9.81 -2.54 13.26
N LYS A 248 -10.06 -1.96 12.08
CA LYS A 248 -10.30 -2.74 10.84
C LYS A 248 -9.10 -3.60 10.45
N LEU A 249 -7.87 -3.10 10.56
CA LEU A 249 -6.66 -3.87 10.26
C LEU A 249 -6.49 -5.07 11.20
N LEU A 250 -6.68 -4.84 12.50
CA LEU A 250 -6.60 -5.91 13.50
C LEU A 250 -7.69 -6.95 13.31
N GLU A 251 -8.91 -6.56 12.96
CA GLU A 251 -9.99 -7.49 12.62
C GLU A 251 -9.62 -8.36 11.40
N VAL A 252 -9.12 -7.76 10.32
CA VAL A 252 -8.65 -8.49 9.13
C VAL A 252 -7.57 -9.51 9.49
N MET A 253 -6.57 -9.10 10.27
CA MET A 253 -5.49 -9.98 10.70
C MET A 253 -5.98 -11.12 11.57
N LYS A 254 -6.82 -10.83 12.56
CA LYS A 254 -7.40 -11.85 13.44
C LYS A 254 -8.23 -12.85 12.65
N TYR A 255 -9.06 -12.41 11.71
CA TYR A 255 -9.80 -13.33 10.85
C TYR A 255 -8.88 -14.27 10.05
N ILE A 256 -7.80 -13.75 9.46
CA ILE A 256 -6.92 -14.53 8.58
C ILE A 256 -5.99 -15.44 9.36
N LEU A 257 -5.27 -14.89 10.32
CA LEU A 257 -4.28 -15.60 11.12
C LEU A 257 -4.93 -16.49 12.18
N LEU A 258 -6.11 -16.09 12.66
CA LEU A 258 -6.87 -16.88 13.61
C LEU A 258 -7.97 -17.68 12.88
N GLU A 259 -9.19 -17.14 12.80
CA GLU A 259 -10.40 -17.90 12.43
C GLU A 259 -10.27 -18.80 11.20
N ARG A 260 -9.72 -18.27 10.10
CA ARG A 260 -9.53 -19.01 8.84
C ARG A 260 -8.52 -20.15 9.00
N ASN A 261 -7.41 -19.91 9.69
CA ASN A 261 -6.35 -20.90 9.86
C ASN A 261 -6.67 -21.92 10.96
N ALA A 262 -7.50 -21.60 11.95
CA ALA A 262 -8.04 -22.57 12.90
C ALA A 262 -8.72 -23.74 12.20
N LYS A 263 -9.56 -23.43 11.18
CA LYS A 263 -10.26 -24.44 10.40
C LYS A 263 -9.28 -25.40 9.71
N ARG A 264 -8.15 -24.87 9.20
CA ARG A 264 -7.07 -25.67 8.60
C ARG A 264 -6.34 -26.52 9.64
N TRP A 265 -6.02 -25.96 10.80
CA TRP A 265 -5.42 -26.68 11.92
C TRP A 265 -6.29 -27.83 12.41
N ALA A 266 -7.59 -27.61 12.58
CA ALA A 266 -8.56 -28.63 12.97
C ALA A 266 -8.64 -29.80 11.95
N GLN A 267 -8.51 -29.50 10.65
CA GLN A 267 -8.45 -30.53 9.61
C GLN A 267 -7.15 -31.36 9.68
N LYS A 268 -6.00 -30.72 9.90
CA LYS A 268 -4.70 -31.41 10.07
C LYS A 268 -4.65 -32.27 11.34
N GLN A 269 -5.25 -31.80 12.42
CA GLN A 269 -5.40 -32.55 13.69
C GLN A 269 -6.17 -33.87 13.48
N LYS A 270 -7.29 -33.81 12.76
CA LYS A 270 -8.08 -35.01 12.41
C LYS A 270 -7.29 -36.02 11.57
N ALA A 271 -6.31 -35.57 10.77
CA ALA A 271 -5.51 -36.43 9.91
C ALA A 271 -4.30 -37.07 10.61
N ASN A 272 -3.75 -36.45 11.66
CA ASN A 272 -2.47 -36.85 12.27
C ASN A 272 -2.58 -37.43 13.69
N GLY A 273 -3.77 -37.37 14.32
CA GLY A 273 -3.94 -37.75 15.73
C GLY A 273 -3.49 -36.63 16.68
N VAL A 274 -4.18 -36.50 17.82
CA VAL A 274 -4.08 -35.34 18.74
C VAL A 274 -2.96 -35.53 19.77
N ALA A 275 -2.09 -34.53 19.92
CA ALA A 275 -1.29 -34.34 21.14
C ALA A 275 -2.08 -33.45 22.13
N ALA A 276 -2.12 -33.82 23.42
CA ALA A 276 -2.96 -33.16 24.43
C ALA A 276 -2.71 -31.64 24.59
N GLU A 277 -1.47 -31.19 24.39
CA GLU A 277 -1.07 -29.79 24.48
C GLU A 277 -1.72 -28.91 23.39
N ASP A 278 -1.97 -29.46 22.20
CA ASP A 278 -2.58 -28.72 21.10
C ASP A 278 -4.09 -28.52 21.30
N GLN A 279 -4.76 -29.42 22.04
CA GLN A 279 -6.20 -29.35 22.32
C GLN A 279 -6.53 -28.16 23.26
N GLU A 280 -5.71 -27.94 24.29
CA GLU A 280 -5.87 -26.82 25.23
C GLU A 280 -5.64 -25.48 24.53
N LEU A 281 -4.59 -25.38 23.71
CA LEU A 281 -4.28 -24.18 22.93
C LEU A 281 -5.36 -23.84 21.90
N LEU A 282 -5.94 -24.85 21.23
CA LEU A 282 -7.08 -24.66 20.33
C LEU A 282 -8.34 -24.16 21.05
N SER A 283 -8.57 -24.60 22.30
CA SER A 283 -9.70 -24.11 23.10
C SER A 283 -9.53 -22.63 23.50
N LYS A 284 -8.33 -22.24 23.92
CA LYS A 284 -7.96 -20.85 24.23
C LYS A 284 -8.06 -19.94 23.00
N TYR A 285 -7.75 -20.49 21.84
CA TYR A 285 -7.88 -19.82 20.56
C TYR A 285 -9.35 -19.63 20.13
N ALA A 286 -10.19 -20.65 20.33
CA ALA A 286 -11.62 -20.56 20.05
C ALA A 286 -12.29 -19.48 20.91
N SER A 287 -11.86 -19.30 22.17
CA SER A 287 -12.34 -18.18 23.00
C SER A 287 -11.90 -16.80 22.47
N LEU A 288 -10.66 -16.66 21.97
CA LEU A 288 -10.19 -15.42 21.33
C LEU A 288 -10.94 -15.09 20.03
N SER A 289 -11.42 -16.12 19.32
CA SER A 289 -12.26 -15.98 18.11
C SER A 289 -13.69 -15.57 18.41
N LEU A 290 -14.25 -15.96 19.57
CA LEU A 290 -15.65 -15.73 19.89
C LEU A 290 -15.96 -14.28 20.29
N ASP A 291 -14.98 -13.56 20.87
CA ASP A 291 -15.13 -12.14 21.20
C ASP A 291 -15.23 -11.23 19.95
N ILE A 292 -14.78 -11.72 18.79
CA ILE A 292 -14.70 -10.95 17.52
C ILE A 292 -15.98 -11.05 16.70
N GLY A 293 -16.72 -12.17 16.81
CA GLY A 293 -17.93 -12.43 16.03
C GLY A 293 -19.09 -11.44 16.26
N SER A 294 -18.96 -10.56 17.24
CA SER A 294 -19.92 -9.47 17.51
C SER A 294 -19.50 -8.09 16.97
N SER A 295 -18.25 -7.89 16.52
CA SER A 295 -17.72 -6.55 16.15
C SER A 295 -17.43 -6.33 14.67
N ALA A 296 -17.18 -7.38 13.88
CA ALA A 296 -16.80 -7.21 12.47
C ALA A 296 -17.99 -6.76 11.60
N SER A 297 -17.90 -5.55 11.05
CA SER A 297 -18.95 -5.03 10.15
C SER A 297 -19.05 -5.85 8.85
N VAL A 298 -20.25 -5.96 8.28
CA VAL A 298 -20.53 -6.66 7.01
C VAL A 298 -19.63 -6.14 5.87
N ALA A 299 -19.26 -4.86 5.88
CA ALA A 299 -18.36 -4.25 4.89
C ALA A 299 -16.90 -4.75 5.01
N THR A 300 -16.44 -5.04 6.23
CA THR A 300 -15.11 -5.62 6.47
C THR A 300 -15.06 -7.04 5.88
N GLN A 301 -16.12 -7.82 6.08
CA GLN A 301 -16.24 -9.19 5.57
C GLN A 301 -16.24 -9.27 4.03
N GLN A 302 -17.00 -8.38 3.35
CA GLN A 302 -17.03 -8.33 1.88
C GLN A 302 -15.69 -7.92 1.26
N THR A 303 -14.98 -6.98 1.89
CA THR A 303 -13.64 -6.55 1.44
C THR A 303 -12.62 -7.68 1.59
N ILE A 304 -12.69 -8.41 2.70
CA ILE A 304 -11.89 -9.61 2.96
C ILE A 304 -12.19 -10.67 1.90
N ASP A 305 -13.46 -10.98 1.62
CA ASP A 305 -13.84 -11.99 0.63
C ASP A 305 -13.39 -11.62 -0.80
N PHE A 306 -13.41 -10.35 -1.17
CA PHE A 306 -12.90 -9.88 -2.47
C PHE A 306 -11.37 -10.03 -2.57
N ALA A 307 -10.63 -9.65 -1.52
CA ALA A 307 -9.18 -9.83 -1.45
C ALA A 307 -8.81 -11.32 -1.49
N LEU A 308 -9.56 -12.15 -0.76
CA LEU A 308 -9.39 -13.60 -0.73
C LEU A 308 -9.75 -14.26 -2.06
N LYS A 309 -10.72 -13.76 -2.84
CA LYS A 309 -10.99 -14.28 -4.21
C LYS A 309 -9.78 -14.20 -5.13
N ARG A 310 -8.92 -13.18 -5.01
CA ARG A 310 -7.65 -13.10 -5.78
C ARG A 310 -6.64 -14.17 -5.35
N VAL A 311 -6.60 -14.50 -4.06
CA VAL A 311 -5.76 -15.57 -3.49
C VAL A 311 -6.35 -16.96 -3.77
N PHE A 312 -7.68 -17.08 -3.81
CA PHE A 312 -8.43 -18.32 -3.99
C PHE A 312 -8.22 -18.95 -5.37
N ILE A 313 -7.95 -18.15 -6.41
CA ILE A 313 -7.55 -18.67 -7.73
C ILE A 313 -6.27 -19.49 -7.64
N ALA A 314 -5.31 -19.09 -6.78
CA ALA A 314 -4.09 -19.87 -6.54
C ALA A 314 -4.38 -21.14 -5.70
N GLU A 315 -5.29 -21.06 -4.73
CA GLU A 315 -5.69 -22.21 -3.89
C GLU A 315 -6.49 -23.27 -4.67
N HIS A 316 -7.38 -22.88 -5.59
CA HIS A 316 -8.13 -23.81 -6.43
C HIS A 316 -7.28 -24.49 -7.49
N LEU A 317 -6.26 -23.81 -8.04
CA LEU A 317 -5.26 -24.47 -8.89
C LEU A 317 -4.45 -25.53 -8.11
N PHE A 318 -4.25 -25.31 -6.80
CA PHE A 318 -3.61 -26.26 -5.89
C PHE A 318 -4.53 -27.43 -5.51
N ALA A 319 -5.82 -27.16 -5.26
CA ALA A 319 -6.83 -28.17 -4.90
C ALA A 319 -7.35 -28.99 -6.09
N ALA A 320 -7.33 -28.46 -7.31
CA ALA A 320 -7.77 -29.13 -8.54
C ALA A 320 -6.81 -30.22 -9.06
N GLY A 321 -5.82 -30.64 -8.26
CA GLY A 321 -5.01 -31.83 -8.55
C GLY A 321 -4.00 -31.69 -9.71
N LEU A 322 -3.79 -30.49 -10.26
CA LEU A 322 -2.80 -30.25 -11.34
C LEU A 322 -1.34 -30.26 -10.86
N VAL A 323 -1.09 -30.35 -9.54
CA VAL A 323 0.23 -30.50 -8.91
C VAL A 323 0.27 -31.79 -8.08
N TRP A 324 0.04 -32.93 -8.73
CA TRP A 324 0.16 -34.25 -8.09
C TRP A 324 1.60 -34.76 -8.10
N ASN A 325 2.52 -34.03 -7.49
CA ASN A 325 3.79 -34.60 -7.05
C ASN A 325 4.41 -33.75 -5.93
N MET A 326 4.33 -34.27 -4.70
CA MET A 326 4.98 -33.71 -3.51
C MET A 326 6.50 -33.51 -3.66
N VAL A 327 7.11 -34.07 -4.71
CA VAL A 327 8.53 -33.90 -5.06
C VAL A 327 8.83 -32.50 -5.64
N LEU A 328 7.86 -31.87 -6.33
CA LEU A 328 8.09 -30.60 -7.03
C LEU A 328 8.21 -29.41 -6.06
N VAL A 329 7.46 -29.44 -4.96
CA VAL A 329 7.41 -28.34 -3.99
C VAL A 329 8.73 -28.25 -3.21
N VAL A 330 9.35 -29.39 -2.88
CA VAL A 330 10.65 -29.43 -2.19
C VAL A 330 11.79 -28.97 -3.11
N TYR A 331 11.73 -29.27 -4.42
CA TYR A 331 12.81 -28.94 -5.36
C TYR A 331 12.87 -27.44 -5.71
N VAL A 332 11.72 -26.77 -5.85
CA VAL A 332 11.65 -25.33 -6.12
C VAL A 332 12.10 -24.51 -4.89
N LEU A 333 11.90 -25.02 -3.68
CA LEU A 333 12.26 -24.32 -2.45
C LEU A 333 13.75 -24.40 -2.09
N VAL A 334 14.49 -25.44 -2.50
CA VAL A 334 15.93 -25.56 -2.20
C VAL A 334 16.79 -24.64 -3.08
N GLN A 335 16.40 -24.36 -4.33
CA GLN A 335 17.18 -23.50 -5.24
C GLN A 335 16.93 -21.99 -5.07
N VAL A 336 15.80 -21.57 -4.48
CA VAL A 336 15.50 -20.14 -4.23
C VAL A 336 16.27 -19.58 -3.02
N HIS A 337 16.88 -20.43 -2.19
CA HIS A 337 17.55 -20.00 -0.96
C HIS A 337 18.93 -19.34 -1.12
N MET A 338 19.44 -19.15 -2.35
CA MET A 338 20.79 -18.63 -2.57
C MET A 338 20.92 -17.09 -2.65
N LYS A 339 19.86 -16.28 -2.51
CA LYS A 339 20.06 -14.80 -2.52
C LYS A 339 19.41 -13.93 -1.46
N SER A 340 18.44 -14.39 -0.66
CA SER A 340 17.85 -13.51 0.37
C SER A 340 17.22 -14.27 1.54
N ALA A 341 17.97 -15.11 2.25
CA ALA A 341 17.49 -15.68 3.51
C ALA A 341 17.92 -14.80 4.69
N CYS A 342 17.07 -13.85 5.08
CA CYS A 342 17.22 -13.15 6.36
C CYS A 342 16.65 -14.06 7.46
N LEU A 343 17.51 -14.81 8.15
CA LEU A 343 17.10 -15.59 9.33
C LEU A 343 16.97 -14.68 10.55
N VAL A 344 15.80 -14.71 11.17
CA VAL A 344 15.51 -14.03 12.43
C VAL A 344 15.75 -15.02 13.56
N TYR A 345 16.69 -14.74 14.46
CA TYR A 345 16.91 -15.51 15.68
C TYR A 345 16.57 -14.67 16.92
N MET A 346 16.01 -15.32 17.94
CA MET A 346 15.84 -14.75 19.28
C MET A 346 17.07 -15.07 20.12
N ASP A 347 17.63 -14.07 20.81
CA ASP A 347 18.70 -14.29 21.79
C ASP A 347 18.15 -14.90 23.10
N ARG A 348 19.05 -15.28 24.01
CA ARG A 348 18.69 -15.88 25.32
C ARG A 348 17.90 -14.93 26.25
N GLN A 349 17.72 -13.66 25.89
CA GLN A 349 16.91 -12.67 26.60
C GLN A 349 15.61 -12.30 25.85
N GLY A 350 15.32 -12.94 24.71
CA GLY A 350 14.08 -12.71 23.95
C GLY A 350 14.12 -11.49 23.01
N LYS A 351 15.30 -10.94 22.70
CA LYS A 351 15.46 -9.87 21.69
C LYS A 351 15.72 -10.45 20.30
N MET A 352 15.06 -9.91 19.28
CA MET A 352 15.35 -10.25 17.87
C MET A 352 16.51 -9.40 17.33
N MET A 353 17.55 -10.07 16.83
CA MET A 353 18.69 -9.43 16.14
C MET A 353 18.77 -9.90 14.70
N ARG A 354 18.88 -8.96 13.74
CA ARG A 354 19.26 -9.25 12.34
C ARG A 354 20.79 -9.27 12.24
N CYS A 355 21.38 -10.45 12.07
CA CYS A 355 22.80 -10.58 11.76
C CYS A 355 23.01 -10.73 10.26
N PHE A 356 23.72 -9.79 9.63
CA PHE A 356 24.48 -10.08 8.41
C PHE A 356 25.79 -10.77 8.83
N ARG A 357 26.07 -12.01 8.41
CA ARG A 357 27.31 -12.73 8.77
C ARG A 357 27.83 -13.67 7.67
N GLY A 358 29.16 -13.80 7.61
CA GLY A 358 29.95 -14.16 6.43
C GLY A 358 30.23 -15.65 6.16
N LYS A 359 30.92 -15.85 5.02
CA LYS A 359 31.11 -17.08 4.22
C LYS A 359 31.55 -18.38 4.92
N LYS A 360 32.09 -18.34 6.15
CA LYS A 360 32.67 -19.54 6.79
C LYS A 360 31.59 -20.43 7.44
N ASP A 361 30.54 -19.82 7.98
CA ASP A 361 29.41 -20.51 8.64
C ASP A 361 28.39 -21.08 7.64
N GLU A 362 28.55 -20.76 6.35
CA GLU A 362 27.71 -21.22 5.24
C GLU A 362 28.11 -22.64 4.80
N ILE A 363 29.42 -22.90 4.75
CA ILE A 363 30.00 -24.20 4.36
C ILE A 363 29.71 -25.27 5.42
N GLU A 364 29.83 -24.95 6.71
CA GLU A 364 29.48 -25.89 7.79
C GLU A 364 27.98 -26.23 7.81
N ARG A 365 27.12 -25.27 7.43
CA ARG A 365 25.68 -25.48 7.28
C ARG A 365 25.32 -26.34 6.08
N GLU A 366 25.94 -26.11 4.92
CA GLU A 366 25.76 -26.99 3.75
C GLU A 366 26.16 -28.43 4.07
N THR A 367 27.27 -28.60 4.82
CA THR A 367 27.74 -29.92 5.25
C THR A 367 26.76 -30.61 6.21
N ALA A 368 26.17 -29.86 7.14
CA ALA A 368 25.16 -30.37 8.07
C ALA A 368 23.82 -30.71 7.39
N VAL A 369 23.37 -29.89 6.42
CA VAL A 369 22.15 -30.12 5.64
C VAL A 369 22.29 -31.36 4.74
N MET A 370 23.44 -31.53 4.10
CA MET A 370 23.75 -32.74 3.32
C MET A 370 23.74 -33.99 4.20
N ARG A 371 24.35 -33.94 5.39
CA ARG A 371 24.40 -35.06 6.33
C ARG A 371 23.02 -35.44 6.86
N ASN A 372 22.20 -34.46 7.22
CA ASN A 372 20.85 -34.66 7.71
C ASN A 372 19.89 -35.13 6.59
N GLY A 373 20.08 -34.61 5.37
CA GLY A 373 19.35 -35.06 4.18
C GLY A 373 19.66 -36.52 3.82
N GLY A 374 20.93 -36.94 3.94
CA GLY A 374 21.36 -38.33 3.76
C GLY A 374 20.69 -39.30 4.75
N MET A 375 20.67 -38.95 6.05
CA MET A 375 20.00 -39.78 7.07
C MET A 375 18.49 -39.89 6.87
N LEU A 376 17.84 -38.83 6.40
CA LEU A 376 16.42 -38.82 6.06
C LEU A 376 16.11 -39.72 4.86
N LEU A 377 17.02 -39.74 3.88
CA LEU A 377 16.92 -40.60 2.70
C LEU A 377 17.10 -42.07 3.06
N GLU A 378 18.10 -42.42 3.89
CA GLU A 378 18.32 -43.78 4.37
C GLU A 378 17.12 -44.33 5.15
N LYS A 379 16.57 -43.53 6.09
CA LYS A 379 15.35 -43.91 6.83
C LYS A 379 14.13 -44.08 5.93
N SER A 380 13.99 -43.25 4.90
CA SER A 380 12.89 -43.34 3.92
C SER A 380 13.00 -44.58 3.02
N ILE A 381 14.22 -44.99 2.66
CA ILE A 381 14.47 -46.22 1.88
C ILE A 381 14.18 -47.47 2.72
N ALA A 382 14.58 -47.45 4.00
CA ALA A 382 14.30 -48.53 4.95
C ALA A 382 12.80 -48.68 5.25
N LEU A 383 12.06 -47.57 5.38
CA LEU A 383 10.61 -47.57 5.61
C LEU A 383 9.78 -48.09 4.42
N ASN A 384 10.32 -48.03 3.20
CA ASN A 384 9.59 -48.35 1.97
C ASN A 384 10.07 -49.65 1.29
N ASN A 385 10.73 -50.56 2.01
CA ASN A 385 11.22 -51.85 1.49
C ASN A 385 11.97 -51.72 0.14
N GLY A 386 12.75 -50.64 -0.03
CA GLY A 386 13.52 -50.38 -1.25
C GLY A 386 12.72 -49.92 -2.48
N ARG A 387 11.42 -49.60 -2.38
CA ARG A 387 10.58 -49.15 -3.52
C ARG A 387 10.41 -47.63 -3.65
N GLY A 388 11.29 -46.82 -3.07
CA GLY A 388 11.30 -45.37 -3.26
C GLY A 388 12.01 -44.96 -4.55
N ASN A 389 11.39 -44.11 -5.40
CA ASN A 389 12.10 -43.46 -6.51
C ASN A 389 13.22 -42.57 -5.93
N PRO A 390 14.51 -42.82 -6.25
CA PRO A 390 15.61 -42.06 -5.66
C PRO A 390 15.55 -40.59 -6.09
N ILE A 391 15.73 -39.69 -5.12
CA ILE A 391 15.99 -38.26 -5.36
C ILE A 391 17.24 -38.18 -6.22
N ARG A 392 17.11 -37.70 -7.47
CA ARG A 392 18.24 -37.50 -8.38
C ARG A 392 18.69 -36.05 -8.31
N SER A 393 19.96 -35.83 -7.98
CA SER A 393 20.62 -34.52 -8.12
C SER A 393 20.98 -34.28 -9.59
N PHE A 394 20.65 -33.11 -10.11
CA PHE A 394 21.07 -32.65 -11.44
C PHE A 394 22.13 -31.57 -11.30
N SER A 395 23.11 -31.59 -12.19
CA SER A 395 24.10 -30.53 -12.33
C SER A 395 23.47 -29.27 -12.97
N ILE A 396 24.09 -28.12 -12.72
CA ILE A 396 23.70 -26.84 -13.35
C ILE A 396 23.68 -26.95 -14.89
N GLN A 397 24.61 -27.72 -15.44
CA GLN A 397 24.73 -27.91 -16.89
C GLN A 397 23.56 -28.74 -17.46
N GLU A 398 23.10 -29.76 -16.73
CA GLU A 398 21.91 -30.53 -17.10
C GLU A 398 20.64 -29.68 -17.05
N LEU A 399 20.51 -28.79 -16.06
CA LEU A 399 19.37 -27.88 -15.93
C LEU A 399 19.36 -26.82 -17.05
N ASN A 400 20.51 -26.24 -17.38
CA ASN A 400 20.63 -25.28 -18.48
C ASN A 400 20.26 -25.93 -19.82
N ASN A 401 20.71 -27.17 -20.06
CA ASN A 401 20.36 -27.92 -21.26
C ASN A 401 18.87 -28.29 -21.29
N ALA A 402 18.30 -28.65 -20.15
CA ALA A 402 16.90 -29.07 -20.06
C ALA A 402 15.91 -27.91 -20.27
N THR A 403 16.26 -26.70 -19.81
CA THR A 403 15.39 -25.51 -19.84
C THR A 403 15.70 -24.55 -20.98
N ASN A 404 16.52 -24.97 -21.94
CA ASN A 404 17.05 -24.13 -23.01
C ASN A 404 17.59 -22.78 -22.48
N ASN A 405 18.45 -22.87 -21.46
CA ASN A 405 19.03 -21.74 -20.77
C ASN A 405 17.99 -20.75 -20.19
N TYR A 406 16.92 -21.28 -19.60
CA TYR A 406 15.80 -20.50 -19.04
C TYR A 406 15.11 -19.59 -20.07
N ASP A 407 14.81 -20.14 -21.24
CA ASP A 407 14.08 -19.44 -22.30
C ASP A 407 12.75 -18.87 -21.78
N SER A 408 12.53 -17.56 -21.99
CA SER A 408 11.30 -16.86 -21.60
C SER A 408 10.02 -17.46 -22.20
N ASN A 409 10.10 -18.15 -23.34
CA ASN A 409 8.97 -18.81 -23.98
C ASN A 409 8.59 -20.13 -23.30
N GLN A 410 9.47 -20.69 -22.47
CA GLN A 410 9.22 -21.90 -21.68
C GLN A 410 8.78 -21.56 -20.23
N ARG A 411 8.63 -20.28 -19.93
CA ARG A 411 8.17 -19.78 -18.63
C ARG A 411 6.66 -19.93 -18.51
N PHE A 412 6.20 -20.71 -17.54
CA PHE A 412 4.77 -20.98 -17.35
C PHE A 412 4.19 -20.33 -16.08
N ALA A 413 5.02 -19.84 -15.16
CA ALA A 413 4.57 -19.10 -13.99
C ALA A 413 5.60 -18.07 -13.51
N MET A 414 5.10 -16.99 -12.90
CA MET A 414 5.90 -15.96 -12.22
C MET A 414 5.32 -15.72 -10.83
N LEU A 415 6.17 -15.82 -9.81
CA LEU A 415 5.91 -15.40 -8.44
C LEU A 415 6.73 -14.14 -8.13
N ARG A 416 6.40 -13.44 -7.04
CA ARG A 416 6.99 -12.13 -6.70
C ARG A 416 8.52 -12.15 -6.59
N THR A 417 9.12 -13.31 -6.28
CA THR A 417 10.58 -13.50 -6.13
C THR A 417 11.17 -14.61 -7.02
N SER A 418 10.36 -15.29 -7.84
CA SER A 418 10.83 -16.46 -8.61
C SER A 418 10.12 -16.66 -9.95
N LYS A 419 10.80 -17.33 -10.88
CA LYS A 419 10.31 -17.64 -12.24
C LYS A 419 10.41 -19.15 -12.47
N MET A 420 9.37 -19.75 -13.05
CA MET A 420 9.33 -21.20 -13.30
C MET A 420 9.38 -21.50 -14.80
N TYR A 421 10.17 -22.50 -15.18
CA TYR A 421 10.48 -22.84 -16.58
C TYR A 421 10.27 -24.32 -16.83
N LYS A 422 9.63 -24.65 -17.96
CA LYS A 422 9.39 -26.04 -18.39
C LYS A 422 10.62 -26.56 -19.15
N GLY A 423 11.11 -27.74 -18.80
CA GLY A 423 12.28 -28.33 -19.46
C GLY A 423 12.24 -29.86 -19.57
N PHE A 424 13.12 -30.45 -20.38
CA PHE A 424 13.21 -31.90 -20.59
C PHE A 424 14.62 -32.43 -20.31
N CYS A 425 14.75 -33.38 -19.37
CA CYS A 425 16.04 -34.04 -19.09
C CYS A 425 16.07 -35.43 -19.76
N LYS A 426 17.12 -35.69 -20.55
CA LYS A 426 17.43 -37.04 -21.06
C LYS A 426 18.28 -37.77 -20.03
N THR A 427 17.78 -38.87 -19.46
CA THR A 427 18.58 -39.73 -18.57
C THR A 427 19.05 -40.98 -19.30
N ALA A 428 20.24 -41.49 -18.94
CA ALA A 428 20.78 -42.76 -19.43
C ALA A 428 19.74 -43.88 -19.28
N GLY A 429 19.24 -44.37 -20.40
CA GLY A 429 18.07 -45.27 -20.49
C GLY A 429 16.81 -44.57 -21.01
N ASN A 430 16.87 -43.97 -22.21
CA ASN A 430 15.76 -43.57 -23.11
C ASN A 430 14.38 -43.31 -22.46
N ARG A 431 14.32 -42.52 -21.38
CA ARG A 431 13.06 -42.01 -20.83
C ARG A 431 13.20 -40.51 -20.66
N GLU A 432 12.41 -39.77 -21.44
CA GLU A 432 12.22 -38.33 -21.28
C GLU A 432 11.40 -38.09 -20.01
N LYS A 433 11.90 -37.21 -19.12
CA LYS A 433 11.14 -36.73 -17.97
C LYS A 433 10.99 -35.22 -18.06
N VAL A 434 9.77 -34.76 -17.85
CA VAL A 434 9.41 -33.34 -17.82
C VAL A 434 9.92 -32.75 -16.49
N CYS A 435 10.89 -31.85 -16.54
CA CYS A 435 11.14 -30.90 -15.47
C CYS A 435 10.07 -29.81 -15.57
N LYS A 436 9.26 -29.68 -14.52
CA LYS A 436 8.29 -28.59 -14.37
C LYS A 436 8.82 -27.62 -13.35
#